data_AF-A0A0V0YYQ6-F1
#
_entry.id   AF-A0A0V0YYQ6-F1
#
_cell.length_a   1.000
_cell.length_b   1.000
_cell.length_c   1.000
_cell.angle_alpha   90.00
_cell.angle_beta   90.00
_cell.angle_gamma   90.00
#
_symmetry.space_group_name_H-M   'P 1'
#
loop_
_entity.id
_entity.type
_entity.pdbx_description
1 polymer ?
#
loop_
_entity_poly.entity_id
_entity_poly.type
_entity_poly.pdbx_seq_one_letter_code
_entity_poly.pdbx_strand_id
1 'polypeptide(L)'
;LSVVVSPEEARGTDPERRTTVALTTTLPAQGLRMVIDPTKYSRMDKLLRGTAYCWRWVDQARRPRGERRRNSSLTLLELQEAEKKWVREVQAGAFPIHRIGSGSTEWPKISQIASLSPFMDMEGLLRVGGRLTNAALPWCHKHPL
;
A
#
# COMPACT_ATOMS: atom_id res chain seq x y z
N LEU A 1 5.31 22.08 -30.55
CA LEU A 1 5.45 22.42 -31.97
C LEU A 1 5.90 21.17 -32.70
N SER A 2 4.93 20.49 -33.28
CA SER A 2 5.05 19.26 -34.06
C SER A 2 5.78 19.56 -35.36
N VAL A 3 6.90 18.91 -35.59
CA VAL A 3 7.51 18.85 -36.93
C VAL A 3 7.24 17.46 -37.47
N VAL A 4 6.29 17.41 -38.40
CA VAL A 4 6.02 16.28 -39.29
C VAL A 4 7.03 16.39 -40.44
N VAL A 5 7.81 15.34 -40.69
CA VAL A 5 8.46 15.14 -41.99
C VAL A 5 8.23 13.70 -42.42
N SER A 6 7.57 13.57 -43.58
CA SER A 6 7.20 12.35 -44.29
C SER A 6 8.38 11.74 -45.07
N PRO A 7 8.25 10.49 -45.58
CA PRO A 7 9.37 9.61 -45.88
C PRO A 7 9.62 9.41 -47.38
N GLU A 8 10.82 9.75 -47.85
CA GLU A 8 11.44 9.32 -49.12
C GLU A 8 12.97 9.46 -48.89
N GLU A 9 13.90 8.55 -49.17
CA GLU A 9 13.99 7.46 -50.13
C GLU A 9 15.20 6.57 -49.79
N ALA A 10 15.15 5.34 -50.30
CA ALA A 10 16.24 4.51 -50.82
C ALA A 10 17.48 4.14 -49.98
N ARG A 11 17.53 2.82 -49.71
CA ARG A 11 18.66 1.90 -49.94
C ARG A 11 19.93 2.11 -49.12
N GLY A 12 20.00 1.35 -48.02
CA GLY A 12 21.24 0.88 -47.43
C GLY A 12 21.03 -0.54 -46.90
N THR A 13 21.76 -1.51 -47.48
CA THR A 13 21.80 -2.90 -47.06
C THR A 13 22.61 -3.03 -45.77
N ASP A 14 22.03 -3.50 -44.66
CA ASP A 14 22.77 -3.97 -43.46
C ASP A 14 21.84 -4.80 -42.54
N PRO A 15 22.33 -5.69 -41.65
CA PRO A 15 21.85 -7.06 -41.50
C PRO A 15 20.89 -7.21 -40.32
N GLU A 16 20.08 -8.27 -40.37
CA GLU A 16 19.35 -8.90 -39.24
C GLU A 16 19.10 -8.03 -38.00
N ARG A 17 18.03 -7.23 -38.03
CA ARG A 17 17.42 -6.72 -36.80
C ARG A 17 16.80 -7.88 -36.04
N ARG A 18 17.55 -8.53 -35.15
CA ARG A 18 17.00 -9.39 -34.10
C ARG A 18 16.00 -8.55 -33.31
N THR A 19 14.71 -8.84 -33.50
CA THR A 19 13.65 -8.21 -32.74
C THR A 19 13.76 -8.75 -31.32
N THR A 20 14.36 -7.97 -30.42
CA THR A 20 14.37 -8.31 -28.99
C THR A 20 12.95 -8.09 -28.47
N VAL A 21 12.15 -9.16 -28.48
CA VAL A 21 10.83 -9.17 -27.84
C VAL A 21 11.09 -9.16 -26.33
N ALA A 22 11.06 -7.98 -25.73
CA ALA A 22 11.10 -7.85 -24.29
C ALA A 22 9.75 -8.31 -23.72
N LEU A 23 9.75 -9.46 -23.05
CA LEU A 23 8.59 -9.96 -22.33
C LEU A 23 8.41 -9.10 -21.07
N THR A 24 7.57 -8.06 -21.13
CA THR A 24 7.19 -7.31 -19.95
C THR A 24 6.21 -8.18 -19.14
N THR A 25 6.74 -8.97 -18.20
CA THR A 25 5.90 -9.57 -17.16
C THR A 25 5.32 -8.44 -16.32
N THR A 26 4.05 -8.11 -16.56
CA THR A 26 3.25 -7.32 -15.61
C THR A 26 3.21 -8.12 -14.32
N LEU A 27 3.99 -7.69 -13.32
CA LEU A 27 3.92 -8.28 -11.98
C LEU A 27 2.43 -8.21 -11.55
N PRO A 28 1.80 -9.33 -11.15
CA PRO A 28 0.46 -9.28 -10.61
C PRO A 28 0.44 -8.29 -9.44
N ALA A 29 -0.69 -7.60 -9.28
CA ALA A 29 -0.87 -6.52 -8.31
C ALA A 29 -0.10 -6.78 -7.01
N GLN A 30 0.88 -5.93 -6.73
CA GLN A 30 1.70 -6.02 -5.52
C GLN A 30 0.80 -5.70 -4.32
N GLY A 31 0.71 -6.59 -3.34
CA GLY A 31 -0.16 -6.38 -2.18
C GLY A 31 -0.06 -7.48 -1.13
N LEU A 32 -0.37 -7.14 0.12
CA LEU A 32 -0.34 -8.07 1.25
C LEU A 32 -1.28 -9.27 1.02
N ARG A 33 -2.40 -9.05 0.31
CA ARG A 33 -3.40 -10.08 -0.03
C ARG A 33 -2.86 -11.21 -0.90
N MET A 34 -1.83 -10.95 -1.70
CA MET A 34 -1.21 -11.98 -2.56
C MET A 34 -0.35 -12.95 -1.76
N VAL A 35 0.24 -12.49 -0.65
CA VAL A 35 1.11 -13.29 0.21
C VAL A 35 0.30 -14.00 1.30
N ILE A 36 -0.67 -13.29 1.86
CA ILE A 36 -1.53 -13.79 2.93
C ILE A 36 -2.98 -13.56 2.48
N ASP A 37 -3.70 -14.65 2.22
CA ASP A 37 -5.11 -14.57 1.85
C ASP A 37 -5.98 -14.41 3.10
N PRO A 38 -6.63 -13.25 3.32
CA PRO A 38 -7.44 -13.01 4.51
C PRO A 38 -8.70 -13.88 4.57
N THR A 39 -9.20 -14.36 3.42
CA THR A 39 -10.43 -15.17 3.36
C THR A 39 -10.28 -16.56 3.96
N LYS A 40 -9.03 -17.03 4.10
CA LYS A 40 -8.72 -18.33 4.74
C LYS A 40 -8.75 -18.29 6.26
N TYR A 41 -8.95 -17.11 6.86
CA TYR A 41 -8.95 -16.93 8.31
C TYR A 41 -10.37 -16.63 8.80
N SER A 42 -10.90 -17.50 9.66
CA SER A 42 -12.22 -17.31 10.29
C SER A 42 -12.21 -16.31 11.45
N ARG A 43 -11.03 -15.87 11.90
CA ARG A 43 -10.89 -14.91 12.99
C ARG A 43 -9.76 -13.92 12.71
N MET A 44 -10.03 -12.64 12.98
CA MET A 44 -9.08 -11.55 12.78
C MET A 44 -7.80 -11.74 13.61
N ASP A 45 -7.90 -12.20 14.85
CA ASP A 45 -6.74 -12.43 15.72
C ASP A 45 -5.75 -13.44 15.12
N LYS A 46 -6.26 -14.48 14.44
CA LYS A 46 -5.41 -15.47 13.74
C LYS A 46 -4.72 -14.86 12.53
N LEU A 47 -5.44 -14.04 11.76
CA LEU A 47 -4.87 -13.31 10.63
C LEU A 47 -3.73 -12.40 11.08
N LEU A 48 -3.98 -11.55 12.08
CA LEU A 48 -3.00 -10.61 12.61
C LEU A 48 -1.76 -11.31 13.17
N ARG A 49 -1.93 -12.40 13.94
CA ARG A 49 -0.82 -13.19 14.45
C ARG A 49 0.03 -13.80 13.33
N GLY A 50 -0.62 -14.40 12.33
CA GLY A 50 0.07 -14.95 11.16
C GLY A 50 0.89 -13.88 10.43
N THR A 51 0.27 -12.74 10.14
CA THR A 51 0.93 -11.59 9.51
C THR A 51 2.10 -11.07 10.35
N ALA A 52 1.94 -10.93 11.67
CA ALA A 52 2.99 -10.48 12.58
C ALA A 52 4.19 -11.44 12.59
N TYR A 53 3.97 -12.75 12.60
CA TYR A 53 5.05 -13.74 12.50
C TYR A 53 5.78 -13.66 11.15
N CYS A 54 5.07 -13.54 10.04
CA CYS A 54 5.68 -13.37 8.72
C CYS A 54 6.58 -12.13 8.68
N TRP A 55 6.09 -10.99 9.18
CA TRP A 55 6.87 -9.75 9.21
C TRP A 55 8.07 -9.81 10.14
N ARG A 56 7.91 -10.41 11.33
CA ARG A 56 9.03 -10.67 12.22
C ARG A 56 10.10 -11.52 11.54
N TRP A 57 9.70 -12.57 10.84
CA TRP A 57 10.65 -13.41 10.11
C TRP A 57 11.38 -12.62 9.02
N VAL A 58 10.68 -11.78 8.26
CA VAL A 58 11.29 -10.90 7.26
C VAL A 58 12.31 -9.94 7.91
N ASP A 59 11.96 -9.30 9.02
CA ASP A 59 12.87 -8.41 9.76
C ASP A 59 14.10 -9.18 10.27
N GLN A 60 13.91 -10.38 10.84
CA GLN A 60 15.02 -11.22 11.31
C GLN A 60 15.90 -11.76 10.17
N ALA A 61 15.32 -12.08 9.02
CA ALA A 61 16.05 -12.56 7.86
C ALA A 61 17.00 -11.49 7.31
N ARG A 62 16.61 -10.21 7.41
CA ARG A 62 17.40 -9.04 7.01
C ARG A 62 18.55 -8.72 7.98
N ARG A 63 18.50 -9.21 9.22
CA ARG A 63 19.52 -8.95 10.25
C ARG A 63 20.66 -9.98 10.23
N PRO A 64 21.90 -9.58 10.57
CA PRO A 64 23.00 -10.50 10.81
C PRO A 64 22.65 -11.56 11.86
N ARG A 65 23.21 -12.77 11.74
CA ARG A 65 22.83 -13.91 12.59
C ARG A 65 22.99 -13.62 14.10
N GLY A 66 23.98 -12.84 14.51
CA GLY A 66 24.25 -12.50 15.90
C GLY A 66 23.22 -11.58 16.55
N GLU A 67 22.44 -10.84 15.75
CA GLU A 67 21.46 -9.84 16.23
C GLU A 67 20.01 -10.34 16.13
N ARG A 68 19.81 -11.59 15.68
CA ARG A 68 18.48 -12.16 15.52
C ARG A 68 17.84 -12.43 16.87
N ARG A 69 16.68 -11.82 17.10
CA ARG A 69 15.88 -12.04 18.31
C ARG A 69 15.26 -13.45 18.30
N ARG A 70 15.37 -14.17 19.41
CA ARG A 70 14.76 -15.50 19.62
C ARG A 70 13.49 -15.47 20.47
N ASN A 71 12.74 -14.38 20.43
CA ASN A 71 11.50 -14.28 21.21
C ASN A 71 10.41 -15.17 20.60
N SER A 72 9.81 -16.04 21.41
CA SER A 72 8.73 -16.95 20.99
C SER A 72 7.37 -16.27 20.91
N SER A 73 7.09 -15.31 21.80
CA SER A 73 5.81 -14.60 21.87
C SER A 73 5.79 -13.35 20.98
N LEU A 74 4.61 -13.04 20.42
CA LEU A 74 4.35 -11.78 19.72
C LEU A 74 4.14 -10.65 20.73
N THR A 75 4.73 -9.50 20.45
CA THR A 75 4.50 -8.27 21.22
C THR A 75 3.22 -7.60 20.74
N LEU A 76 2.62 -6.77 21.62
CA LEU A 76 1.47 -5.95 21.25
C LEU A 76 1.79 -5.04 20.05
N LEU A 77 3.00 -4.47 20.02
CA LEU A 77 3.43 -3.59 18.94
C LEU A 77 3.43 -4.31 17.58
N GLU A 78 3.91 -5.56 17.52
CA GLU A 78 3.88 -6.33 16.26
C GLU A 78 2.47 -6.65 15.80
N LEU A 79 1.54 -6.90 16.73
CA LEU A 79 0.14 -7.11 16.40
C LEU A 79 -0.50 -5.82 15.86
N GLN A 80 -0.24 -4.68 16.51
CA GLN A 80 -0.70 -3.37 16.04
C GLN A 80 -0.11 -3.03 14.66
N GLU A 81 1.17 -3.32 14.44
CA GLU A 81 1.81 -3.11 13.15
C GLU A 81 1.28 -4.05 12.06
N ALA A 82 0.88 -5.27 12.41
CA ALA A 82 0.20 -6.16 11.48
C ALA A 82 -1.21 -5.64 11.13
N GLU A 83 -1.94 -5.15 12.12
CA GLU A 83 -3.27 -4.55 11.93
C GLU A 83 -3.20 -3.33 11.00
N LYS A 84 -2.30 -2.38 11.27
CA LYS A 84 -2.12 -1.19 10.42
C LYS A 84 -1.81 -1.55 8.97
N LYS A 85 -1.02 -2.61 8.72
CA LYS A 85 -0.72 -3.07 7.35
C LYS A 85 -1.97 -3.55 6.63
N TRP A 86 -2.83 -4.29 7.33
CA TRP A 86 -4.13 -4.71 6.78
C TRP A 86 -5.06 -3.52 6.53
N VAL A 87 -5.09 -2.55 7.45
CA VAL A 87 -5.86 -1.31 7.25
C VAL A 87 -5.36 -0.57 6.01
N ARG A 88 -4.05 -0.36 5.85
CA ARG A 88 -3.47 0.27 4.65
C ARG A 88 -3.86 -0.46 3.37
N GLU A 89 -3.75 -1.79 3.37
CA GLU A 89 -4.10 -2.62 2.21
C GLU A 89 -5.58 -2.48 1.83
N VAL A 90 -6.48 -2.55 2.80
CA VAL A 90 -7.93 -2.41 2.58
C VAL A 90 -8.26 -1.00 2.10
N GLN A 91 -7.74 0.02 2.78
CA GLN A 91 -7.99 1.41 2.43
C GLN A 91 -7.45 1.71 1.02
N ALA A 92 -6.26 1.23 0.64
CA ALA A 92 -5.68 1.43 -0.69
C ALA A 92 -6.53 0.81 -1.81
N GLY A 93 -7.19 -0.32 -1.54
CA GLY A 93 -8.13 -0.93 -2.48
C GLY A 93 -9.52 -0.29 -2.50
N ALA A 94 -9.97 0.30 -1.39
CA ALA A 94 -11.31 0.85 -1.24
C ALA A 94 -11.43 2.34 -1.63
N PHE A 95 -10.36 3.11 -1.42
CA PHE A 95 -10.37 4.56 -1.60
C PHE A 95 -9.27 5.02 -2.55
N PRO A 96 -9.46 6.13 -3.29
CA PRO A 96 -8.45 6.69 -4.19
C PRO A 96 -7.35 7.45 -3.42
N ILE A 97 -6.67 6.77 -2.49
CA ILE A 97 -5.71 7.35 -1.53
C ILE A 97 -4.53 8.04 -2.22
N HIS A 98 -4.12 7.56 -3.40
CA HIS A 98 -3.06 8.15 -4.21
C HIS A 98 -3.30 9.63 -4.55
N ARG A 99 -4.54 10.10 -4.50
CA ARG A 99 -4.91 11.50 -4.78
C ARG A 99 -4.63 12.43 -3.59
N ILE A 100 -4.60 11.91 -2.38
CA ILE A 100 -4.38 12.70 -1.16
C ILE A 100 -2.88 13.03 -1.00
N GLY A 101 -2.03 12.04 -1.25
CA GLY A 101 -0.58 12.17 -1.10
C GLY A 101 0.06 13.17 -2.08
N SER A 102 -0.61 13.48 -3.20
CA SER A 102 -0.15 14.46 -4.19
C SER A 102 -0.57 15.91 -3.89
N GLY A 103 -1.16 16.18 -2.72
CA GLY A 103 -1.61 17.52 -2.35
C GLY A 103 -2.89 17.96 -3.07
N SER A 104 -3.57 17.05 -3.78
CA SER A 104 -4.92 17.30 -4.28
C SER A 104 -5.90 17.17 -3.12
N THR A 105 -6.29 18.32 -2.56
CA THR A 105 -7.29 18.43 -1.49
C THR A 105 -8.70 18.04 -1.95
N GLU A 106 -8.89 17.81 -3.25
CA GLU A 106 -10.20 17.58 -3.84
C GLU A 106 -10.51 16.08 -3.95
N TRP A 107 -11.19 15.59 -2.92
CA TRP A 107 -11.93 14.35 -3.03
C TRP A 107 -12.95 14.46 -4.17
N PRO A 108 -13.18 13.38 -4.95
CA PRO A 108 -14.31 13.37 -5.87
C PRO A 108 -15.55 13.79 -5.07
N LYS A 109 -16.25 14.85 -5.50
CA LYS A 109 -17.42 15.40 -4.80
C LYS A 109 -18.54 14.36 -4.56
N ILE A 110 -18.44 13.22 -5.24
CA ILE A 110 -19.34 12.06 -5.19
C ILE A 110 -18.91 11.02 -4.15
N SER A 111 -17.68 11.10 -3.62
CA SER A 111 -17.21 10.13 -2.63
C SER A 111 -17.89 10.40 -1.27
N GLN A 112 -18.64 9.41 -0.79
CA GLN A 112 -19.37 9.44 0.48
C GLN A 112 -18.47 9.79 1.69
N ILE A 113 -17.15 9.59 1.56
CA ILE A 113 -16.18 9.90 2.60
C ILE A 113 -15.78 11.38 2.65
N ALA A 114 -15.96 12.16 1.58
CA ALA A 114 -15.55 13.58 1.53
C ALA A 114 -16.23 14.43 2.63
N SER A 115 -17.48 14.12 2.97
CA SER A 115 -18.22 14.81 4.04
C SER A 115 -17.66 14.55 5.45
N LEU A 116 -16.78 13.56 5.60
CA LEU A 116 -16.13 13.20 6.86
C LEU A 116 -14.75 13.86 7.02
N SER A 117 -14.39 14.82 6.16
CA SER A 117 -13.10 15.50 6.15
C SER A 117 -11.89 14.55 6.27
N PRO A 118 -11.74 13.58 5.36
CA PRO A 118 -10.70 12.57 5.43
C PRO A 118 -9.32 13.14 5.10
N PHE A 119 -8.31 12.65 5.82
CA PHE A 119 -6.91 13.06 5.71
C PHE A 119 -5.96 11.88 5.96
N MET A 120 -4.73 12.01 5.48
CA MET A 120 -3.69 10.99 5.71
C MET A 120 -2.92 11.34 6.99
N ASP A 121 -2.75 10.36 7.88
CA ASP A 121 -1.94 10.52 9.08
C ASP A 121 -0.43 10.32 8.81
N MET A 122 0.39 10.53 9.84
CA MET A 122 1.85 10.36 9.76
C MET A 122 2.28 8.91 9.47
N GLU A 123 1.39 7.96 9.68
CA GLU A 123 1.60 6.55 9.39
C GLU A 123 1.06 6.15 8.01
N GLY A 124 0.62 7.12 7.19
CA GLY A 124 0.07 6.84 5.85
C GLY A 124 -1.28 6.12 5.89
N LEU A 125 -2.02 6.19 7.00
CA LEU A 125 -3.37 5.66 7.13
C LEU A 125 -4.39 6.78 6.84
N LEU A 126 -5.48 6.42 6.18
CA LEU A 126 -6.61 7.32 5.99
C LEU A 126 -7.40 7.42 7.29
N ARG A 127 -7.61 8.63 7.78
CA ARG A 127 -8.46 8.93 8.94
C ARG A 127 -9.51 9.94 8.59
N VAL A 128 -10.57 10.00 9.38
CA VAL A 128 -11.64 10.99 9.25
C VAL A 128 -11.56 12.05 10.35
N GLY A 129 -11.98 13.27 10.04
CA GLY A 129 -12.01 14.39 10.96
C GLY A 129 -13.45 14.88 11.23
N GLY A 130 -13.56 16.14 11.65
CA GLY A 130 -14.83 16.84 11.72
C GLY A 130 -15.36 17.01 13.14
N ARG A 131 -16.51 16.41 13.43
CA ARG A 131 -17.36 16.77 14.60
C ARG A 131 -16.67 16.58 15.95
N LEU A 132 -15.77 15.61 16.08
CA LEU A 132 -15.11 15.27 17.35
C LEU A 132 -13.79 16.00 17.58
N THR A 133 -13.37 16.90 16.69
CA THR A 133 -12.07 17.59 16.79
C THR A 133 -11.89 18.33 18.12
N ASN A 134 -12.97 18.97 18.60
CA ASN A 134 -12.97 19.75 19.84
C ASN A 134 -13.36 18.95 21.09
N ALA A 135 -13.67 17.65 20.97
CA ALA A 135 -14.04 16.83 22.11
C ALA A 135 -12.83 16.56 23.02
N ALA A 136 -13.04 16.36 24.32
CA ALA A 136 -11.98 15.94 25.26
C ALA A 136 -11.71 14.43 25.17
N LEU A 137 -11.44 13.94 23.97
CA LEU A 137 -11.19 12.52 23.68
C LEU A 137 -9.72 12.28 23.28
N PRO A 138 -9.20 11.05 23.47
CA PRO A 138 -7.89 10.69 22.92
C PRO A 138 -7.88 10.85 21.40
N TRP A 139 -6.72 11.19 20.84
CA TRP A 139 -6.57 11.48 19.41
C TRP A 139 -7.15 10.39 18.48
N CYS A 140 -6.90 9.12 18.79
CA CYS A 140 -7.41 7.99 18.01
C CYS A 140 -8.94 7.89 17.99
N HIS A 141 -9.64 8.45 18.98
CA HIS A 141 -11.10 8.51 19.04
C HIS A 141 -11.65 9.73 18.31
N LYS A 142 -10.88 10.84 18.27
CA LYS A 142 -11.24 12.01 17.47
C LYS A 142 -11.09 11.75 15.98
N HIS A 143 -10.09 10.94 15.62
CA HIS A 143 -9.69 10.65 14.25
C HIS A 143 -9.69 9.14 13.99
N PRO A 144 -10.87 8.51 13.85
CA PRO A 144 -10.96 7.07 13.62
C PRO A 144 -10.43 6.67 12.24
N LEU A 145 -10.08 5.38 12.14
CA LEU A 145 -9.63 4.68 10.93
C LEU A 145 -10.80 4.11 10.13
#